data_AF-A0A183DG40-F1
#
_entry.id   AF-A0A183DG40-F1
#
_cell.length_a   1.000
_cell.length_b   1.000
_cell.length_c   1.000
_cell.angle_alpha   90.00
_cell.angle_beta   90.00
_cell.angle_gamma   90.00
#
_symmetry.space_group_name_H-M   'P 1'
#
loop_
_entity.id
_entity.type
_entity.pdbx_description
1 polymer ?
#
loop_
_entity_poly.entity_id
_entity_poly.type
_entity_poly.pdbx_seq_one_letter_code
_entity_poly.pdbx_strand_id
1 'polypeptide(L)'
;MNQVTVEGDDLPRPVFEFAEASFPPYVTDMLLANFKKPTVIQSISWPIALSGRDMVSIAKTGSGKTLAFILPAIVHTAGQSPRGHQKSPSVLVLLPTRELAQQVDEVAKLYCKVMNLSVTCLFGGAP
;
A
#
# COMPACT_ATOMS: atom_id res chain seq x y z
N MET A 1 -21.40 -11.98 8.36
CA MET A 1 -20.39 -12.72 7.59
C MET A 1 -19.76 -11.77 6.59
N ASN A 2 -18.43 -11.68 6.55
CA ASN A 2 -17.75 -10.92 5.49
C ASN A 2 -17.77 -11.79 4.23
N GLN A 3 -18.68 -11.51 3.30
CA GLN A 3 -18.63 -12.14 1.98
C GLN A 3 -17.47 -11.53 1.19
N VAL A 4 -16.58 -12.38 0.74
CA VAL A 4 -15.44 -12.05 -0.09
C VAL A 4 -15.53 -12.91 -1.34
N THR A 5 -15.49 -12.27 -2.50
CA THR A 5 -15.33 -12.93 -3.79
C THR A 5 -13.95 -12.59 -4.32
N VAL A 6 -13.24 -13.61 -4.82
CA VAL A 6 -11.93 -13.45 -5.41
C VAL A 6 -11.93 -14.19 -6.74
N GLU A 7 -11.56 -13.49 -7.81
CA GLU A 7 -11.54 -14.00 -9.17
C GLU A 7 -10.15 -13.80 -9.77
N GLY A 8 -9.64 -14.82 -10.47
CA GLY A 8 -8.31 -14.83 -11.09
C GLY A 8 -7.64 -16.19 -10.99
N ASP A 9 -6.60 -16.38 -11.81
CA ASP A 9 -5.86 -17.65 -11.88
C ASP A 9 -4.71 -17.69 -10.87
N ASP A 10 -4.45 -18.86 -10.29
CA ASP A 10 -3.30 -19.13 -9.41
C ASP A 10 -3.06 -18.06 -8.34
N LEU A 11 -4.11 -17.66 -7.62
CA LEU A 11 -4.03 -16.55 -6.68
C LEU A 11 -3.25 -16.95 -5.41
N PRO A 12 -2.33 -16.10 -4.93
CA PRO A 12 -1.61 -16.38 -3.70
C PRO A 12 -2.57 -16.40 -2.50
N ARG A 13 -2.24 -17.24 -1.51
CA ARG A 13 -3.05 -17.38 -0.29
C ARG A 13 -3.16 -16.03 0.46
N PRO A 14 -4.34 -15.70 1.02
CA PRO A 14 -4.49 -14.52 1.87
C PRO A 14 -3.60 -14.60 3.12
N VAL A 15 -3.24 -13.44 3.63
CA VAL A 15 -2.49 -13.28 4.89
C VAL A 15 -3.42 -12.85 6.03
N PHE A 16 -3.34 -13.51 7.18
CA PHE A 16 -4.20 -13.27 8.34
C PHE A 16 -3.45 -12.58 9.49
N GLU A 17 -2.13 -12.61 9.46
CA GLU A 17 -1.26 -11.90 10.41
C GLU A 17 -0.25 -11.03 9.66
N PHE A 18 0.17 -9.89 10.25
CA PHE A 18 1.10 -8.97 9.59
C PHE A 18 2.45 -9.64 9.26
N ALA A 19 2.89 -10.57 10.09
CA ALA A 19 4.13 -11.33 9.89
C ALA A 19 4.11 -12.21 8.62
N GLU A 20 2.93 -12.56 8.10
CA GLU A 20 2.80 -13.38 6.89
C GLU A 20 2.94 -12.55 5.60
N ALA A 21 2.74 -11.23 5.66
CA ALA A 21 2.75 -10.33 4.51
C ALA A 21 4.15 -10.09 3.91
N SER A 22 5.21 -10.66 4.51
CA SER A 22 6.60 -10.54 4.05
C SER A 22 7.09 -9.10 3.88
N PHE A 23 6.54 -8.17 4.67
CA PHE A 23 7.02 -6.79 4.72
C PHE A 23 8.34 -6.67 5.50
N PRO A 24 9.16 -5.63 5.22
CA PRO A 24 10.33 -5.32 6.02
C PRO A 24 10.01 -5.20 7.52
N PRO A 25 10.91 -5.63 8.44
CA PRO A 25 10.63 -5.64 9.88
C PRO A 25 10.09 -4.33 10.43
N TYR A 26 10.68 -3.20 10.03
CA TYR A 26 10.25 -1.88 10.49
C TYR A 26 8.80 -1.52 10.08
N VAL A 27 8.33 -2.02 8.93
CA VAL A 27 6.93 -1.85 8.49
C VAL A 27 6.01 -2.73 9.32
N THR A 28 6.43 -3.98 9.57
CA THR A 28 5.69 -4.94 10.39
C THR A 28 5.54 -4.44 11.84
N ASP A 29 6.60 -3.90 12.43
CA ASP A 29 6.58 -3.33 13.78
C ASP A 29 5.61 -2.15 13.89
N MET A 30 5.60 -1.26 12.90
CA MET A 30 4.64 -0.16 12.82
C MET A 30 3.19 -0.64 12.68
N LEU A 31 2.96 -1.70 11.90
CA LEU A 31 1.63 -2.29 11.78
C LEU A 31 1.15 -2.87 13.12
N LEU A 32 2.01 -3.62 13.81
CA LEU A 32 1.71 -4.21 15.11
C LEU A 32 1.47 -3.15 16.21
N ALA A 33 2.16 -2.02 16.14
CA ALA A 33 1.97 -0.92 17.09
C ALA A 33 0.63 -0.18 16.90
N ASN A 34 0.09 -0.15 15.69
CA ASN A 34 -1.09 0.67 15.36
C ASN A 34 -2.36 -0.15 15.11
N PHE A 35 -2.24 -1.44 14.81
CA PHE A 35 -3.36 -2.28 14.41
C PHE A 35 -3.28 -3.66 15.04
N LYS A 36 -4.44 -4.28 15.26
CA LYS A 36 -4.52 -5.62 15.84
C LYS A 36 -4.25 -6.72 14.81
N LYS A 37 -4.82 -6.58 13.61
CA LYS A 37 -4.76 -7.55 12.50
C LYS A 37 -4.96 -6.86 11.16
N PRO A 38 -4.51 -7.45 10.04
CA PRO A 38 -4.84 -6.99 8.70
C PRO A 38 -6.36 -6.92 8.50
N THR A 39 -6.84 -5.92 7.75
CA THR A 39 -8.24 -5.90 7.31
C THR A 39 -8.45 -6.91 6.17
N VAL A 40 -9.70 -7.32 5.93
CA VAL A 40 -10.04 -8.30 4.87
C VAL A 40 -9.47 -7.91 3.50
N ILE A 41 -9.55 -6.63 3.13
CA ILE A 41 -9.02 -6.18 1.84
C ILE A 41 -7.50 -6.24 1.82
N GLN A 42 -6.83 -5.88 2.91
CA GLN A 42 -5.36 -5.95 3.04
C GLN A 42 -4.86 -7.40 2.96
N SER A 43 -5.52 -8.31 3.67
CA SER A 43 -5.24 -9.75 3.69
C SER A 43 -5.15 -10.37 2.30
N ILE A 44 -5.98 -9.90 1.37
CA ILE A 44 -6.06 -10.43 0.01
C ILE A 44 -5.17 -9.61 -0.93
N SER A 45 -5.22 -8.28 -0.82
CA SER A 45 -4.53 -7.38 -1.73
C SER A 45 -3.01 -7.45 -1.60
N TRP A 46 -2.46 -7.59 -0.39
CA TRP A 46 -1.01 -7.58 -0.19
C TRP A 46 -0.27 -8.70 -0.92
N PRO A 47 -0.60 -10.00 -0.73
CA PRO A 47 0.11 -11.07 -1.43
C PRO A 47 -0.03 -10.96 -2.96
N ILE A 48 -1.19 -10.53 -3.46
CA ILE A 48 -1.42 -10.32 -4.90
C ILE A 48 -0.54 -9.18 -5.43
N ALA A 49 -0.58 -8.00 -4.79
CA ALA A 49 0.19 -6.84 -5.23
C ALA A 49 1.70 -7.07 -5.12
N LEU A 50 2.17 -7.75 -4.07
CA LEU A 50 3.59 -8.10 -3.89
C LEU A 50 4.07 -9.15 -4.91
N SER A 51 3.16 -9.94 -5.49
CA SER A 51 3.49 -10.85 -6.60
C SER A 51 3.67 -10.13 -7.94
N GLY A 52 3.45 -8.82 -7.99
CA GLY A 52 3.58 -8.01 -9.19
C GLY A 52 2.40 -8.14 -10.17
N ARG A 53 1.26 -8.67 -9.71
CA ARG A 53 0.05 -8.82 -10.52
C ARG A 53 -0.83 -7.58 -10.45
N ASP A 54 -1.49 -7.30 -11.58
CA ASP A 54 -2.57 -6.33 -11.64
C ASP A 54 -3.79 -6.84 -10.88
N MET A 55 -4.52 -5.92 -10.24
CA MET A 55 -5.63 -6.28 -9.38
C MET A 55 -6.65 -5.14 -9.28
N VAL A 56 -7.92 -5.51 -9.23
CA VAL A 56 -9.03 -4.63 -8.85
C VAL A 56 -9.53 -5.03 -7.47
N SER A 57 -9.48 -4.11 -6.52
CA SER A 57 -9.89 -4.33 -5.13
C SER A 57 -11.12 -3.50 -4.77
N ILE A 58 -12.26 -4.17 -4.62
CA ILE A 58 -13.55 -3.52 -4.33
C ILE A 58 -13.89 -3.70 -2.85
N ALA A 59 -13.96 -2.59 -2.13
CA ALA A 59 -14.39 -2.57 -0.73
C ALA A 59 -14.98 -1.20 -0.35
N LYS A 60 -15.82 -1.17 0.68
CA LYS A 60 -16.38 0.09 1.22
C LYS A 60 -15.30 1.04 1.76
N THR A 61 -15.66 2.31 1.93
CA THR A 61 -14.82 3.29 2.64
C THR A 61 -14.59 2.84 4.08
N GLY A 62 -13.41 3.11 4.63
CA GLY A 62 -13.02 2.62 5.96
C GLY A 62 -12.54 1.17 6.01
N SER A 63 -12.57 0.41 4.91
CA SER A 63 -12.08 -0.98 4.87
C SER A 63 -10.55 -1.13 4.91
N GLY A 64 -9.78 -0.05 4.97
CA GLY A 64 -8.31 -0.10 5.00
C GLY A 64 -7.63 -0.18 3.63
N LYS A 65 -8.32 0.21 2.55
CA LYS A 65 -7.79 0.20 1.16
C LYS A 65 -6.48 0.98 1.00
N THR A 66 -6.30 2.08 1.73
CA THR A 66 -5.08 2.91 1.63
C THR A 66 -3.82 2.11 1.88
N LEU A 67 -3.73 1.40 3.01
CA LEU A 67 -2.58 0.54 3.30
C LEU A 67 -2.51 -0.70 2.39
N ALA A 68 -3.64 -1.11 1.80
CA ALA A 68 -3.68 -2.22 0.86
C ALA A 68 -2.85 -1.95 -0.40
N PHE A 69 -2.81 -0.70 -0.91
CA PHE A 69 -1.99 -0.33 -2.06
C PHE A 69 -0.68 0.41 -1.70
N ILE A 70 -0.64 1.18 -0.61
CA ILE A 70 0.56 1.96 -0.24
C ILE A 70 1.71 1.06 0.20
N LEU A 71 1.47 0.03 1.02
CA LEU A 71 2.57 -0.79 1.53
C LEU A 71 3.26 -1.62 0.44
N PRO A 72 2.53 -2.30 -0.46
CA PRO A 72 3.18 -2.95 -1.61
C PRO A 72 3.94 -1.96 -2.50
N ALA A 73 3.42 -0.76 -2.72
CA ALA A 73 4.12 0.29 -3.48
C ALA A 73 5.45 0.73 -2.84
N ILE A 74 5.47 0.87 -1.51
CA ILE A 74 6.68 1.21 -0.75
C ILE A 74 7.70 0.07 -0.82
N VAL A 75 7.27 -1.17 -0.60
CA VAL A 75 8.14 -2.36 -0.68
C VAL A 75 8.69 -2.53 -2.09
N HIS A 76 7.85 -2.37 -3.10
CA HIS A 76 8.25 -2.37 -4.51
C HIS A 76 9.34 -1.32 -4.75
N THR A 77 9.14 -0.09 -4.29
CA THR A 77 10.11 1.01 -4.47
C THR A 77 11.44 0.72 -3.76
N ALA A 78 11.39 0.19 -2.54
CA ALA A 78 12.58 -0.14 -1.76
C ALA A 78 13.39 -1.32 -2.35
N GLY A 79 12.74 -2.23 -3.08
CA GLY A 79 13.39 -3.34 -3.79
C GLY A 79 14.04 -2.96 -5.12
N GLN A 80 13.82 -1.74 -5.62
CA GLN A 80 14.42 -1.27 -6.88
C GLN A 80 15.88 -0.84 -6.65
N SER A 81 16.73 -1.03 -7.66
CA SER A 81 18.09 -0.49 -7.62
C SER A 81 18.08 1.04 -7.53
N PRO A 82 19.03 1.67 -6.81
CA PRO A 82 19.13 3.12 -6.72
C PRO A 82 19.17 3.74 -8.13
N ARG A 83 18.18 4.58 -8.43
CA ARG A 83 18.16 5.37 -9.66
C ARG A 83 19.22 6.45 -9.50
N GLY A 84 20.14 6.55 -10.44
CA GLY A 84 21.22 7.54 -10.43
C GLY A 84 20.70 8.98 -10.54
N HIS A 85 21.15 9.74 -11.55
CA HIS A 85 20.74 11.15 -11.68
C HIS A 85 19.29 11.37 -12.18
N GLN A 86 18.57 10.31 -12.56
CA GLN A 86 17.17 10.40 -12.97
C GLN A 86 16.23 10.40 -11.76
N LYS A 87 15.62 11.56 -11.50
CA LYS A 87 14.61 11.77 -10.45
C LYS A 87 13.20 11.59 -11.03
N SER A 88 12.79 10.35 -11.32
CA SER A 88 11.41 10.03 -11.68
C SER A 88 10.75 9.17 -10.60
N PRO A 89 9.44 9.36 -10.31
CA PRO A 89 8.75 8.54 -9.34
C PRO A 89 8.76 7.07 -9.76
N SER A 90 8.97 6.15 -8.81
CA SER A 90 8.82 4.70 -9.03
C SER A 90 7.36 4.26 -9.03
N VAL A 91 6.52 4.96 -8.26
CA VAL A 91 5.09 4.69 -8.12
C VAL A 91 4.32 5.99 -8.28
N LEU A 92 3.19 5.92 -9.00
CA LEU A 92 2.22 7.00 -9.13
C LEU A 92 0.87 6.51 -8.60
N VAL A 93 0.29 7.26 -7.65
CA VAL A 93 -1.06 7.01 -7.13
C VAL A 93 -1.97 8.15 -7.60
N LEU A 94 -2.98 7.82 -8.40
CA LEU A 94 -3.97 8.77 -8.90
C LEU A 94 -5.22 8.75 -8.04
N LEU A 95 -5.65 9.93 -7.57
CA LEU A 95 -6.78 10.08 -6.66
C LEU A 95 -7.73 11.16 -7.19
N PRO A 96 -9.05 10.99 -7.03
CA PRO A 96 -10.05 11.84 -7.68
C PRO A 96 -10.17 13.25 -7.08
N THR A 97 -9.74 13.45 -5.83
CA THR A 97 -9.86 14.75 -5.14
C THR A 97 -8.60 15.08 -4.36
N ARG A 98 -8.38 16.38 -4.14
CA ARG A 98 -7.25 16.91 -3.36
C ARG A 98 -7.28 16.39 -1.92
N GLU A 99 -8.46 16.40 -1.30
CA GLU A 99 -8.65 16.03 0.10
C GLU A 99 -8.31 14.55 0.29
N LEU A 100 -8.71 13.68 -0.65
CA LEU A 100 -8.33 12.27 -0.61
C LEU A 100 -6.83 12.09 -0.87
N ALA A 101 -6.25 12.88 -1.77
CA ALA A 101 -4.81 12.86 -2.03
C ALA A 101 -3.98 13.24 -0.79
N GLN A 102 -4.41 14.24 -0.04
CA GLN A 102 -3.77 14.66 1.21
C GLN A 102 -3.89 13.57 2.29
N GLN A 103 -5.08 12.96 2.46
CA GLN A 103 -5.27 11.86 3.41
C GLN A 103 -4.38 10.65 3.11
N VAL A 104 -4.24 10.29 1.83
CA VAL A 104 -3.36 9.18 1.42
C VAL A 104 -1.89 9.55 1.62
N ASP A 105 -1.51 10.79 1.31
CA ASP A 105 -0.13 11.29 1.49
C ASP A 105 0.30 11.29 2.97
N GLU A 106 -0.56 11.70 3.90
CA GLU A 106 -0.28 11.63 5.34
C GLU A 106 0.04 10.20 5.80
N VAL A 107 -0.76 9.23 5.34
CA VAL A 107 -0.51 7.82 5.62
C VAL A 107 0.79 7.37 4.97
N ALA A 108 1.01 7.69 3.69
CA ALA A 108 2.21 7.28 2.95
C ALA A 108 3.49 7.84 3.58
N LYS A 109 3.50 9.11 4.00
CA LYS A 109 4.66 9.76 4.64
C LYS A 109 5.16 9.02 5.87
N LEU A 110 4.26 8.50 6.69
CA LEU A 110 4.61 7.74 7.90
C LEU A 110 5.48 6.52 7.55
N TYR A 111 5.05 5.72 6.57
CA TYR A 111 5.77 4.50 6.17
C TYR A 111 6.98 4.79 5.29
N CYS A 112 6.89 5.79 4.39
CA CYS A 112 8.03 6.23 3.58
C CYS A 112 9.18 6.73 4.46
N LYS A 113 8.89 7.46 5.55
CA LYS A 113 9.91 7.95 6.48
C LYS A 113 10.71 6.80 7.11
N VAL A 114 10.02 5.74 7.55
CA VAL A 114 10.66 4.56 8.16
C VAL A 114 11.47 3.77 7.13
N MET A 115 11.05 3.79 5.86
CA MET A 115 11.73 3.13 4.74
C MET A 115 12.78 4.00 4.05
N ASN A 116 13.05 5.21 4.55
CA ASN A 116 13.94 6.19 3.94
C ASN A 116 13.61 6.49 2.45
N LEU A 117 12.32 6.62 2.14
CA LEU A 117 11.79 6.96 0.82
C LEU A 117 11.20 8.37 0.79
N SER A 118 11.30 9.03 -0.36
CA SER A 118 10.62 10.29 -0.62
C SER A 118 9.22 10.07 -1.18
N VAL A 119 8.24 10.84 -0.71
CA VAL A 119 6.89 10.91 -1.27
C VAL A 119 6.50 12.39 -1.40
N THR A 120 5.74 12.71 -2.45
CA THR A 120 5.18 14.04 -2.67
C THR A 120 3.75 13.90 -3.17
N CYS A 121 2.89 14.83 -2.76
CA CYS A 121 1.50 14.91 -3.20
C CYS A 121 1.34 16.10 -4.13
N LEU A 122 0.75 15.87 -5.30
CA LEU A 122 0.55 16.87 -6.35
C LEU A 122 -0.94 16.97 -6.68
N PHE A 123 -1.47 18.18 -6.67
CA PHE A 123 -2.85 18.49 -7.04
C PHE A 123 -2.94 19.94 -7.54
N GLY A 124 -3.90 20.24 -8.41
CA GLY A 124 -4.19 21.59 -8.85
C GLY A 124 -4.94 22.42 -7.80
N GLY A 125 -4.91 23.74 -7.94
CA GLY A 125 -5.73 24.66 -7.13
C GLY A 125 -5.14 25.07 -5.78
N ALA A 126 -3.81 25.18 -5.67
CA ALA A 126 -3.20 25.97 -4.61
C ALA A 126 -3.31 27.48 -4.95
N PRO A 127 -3.49 28.39 -3.97
CA PRO A 127 -3.30 29.82 -4.21
C PRO A 127 -1.87 30.11 -4.69
#